data_AF-A0A960HXW1-F1
#
_entry.id   AF-A0A960HXW1-F1
#
_cell.length_a   1.000
_cell.length_b   1.000
_cell.length_c   1.000
_cell.angle_alpha   90.00
_cell.angle_beta   90.00
_cell.angle_gamma   90.00
#
_symmetry.space_group_name_H-M   'P 1'
#
loop_
_entity.id
_entity.type
_entity.pdbx_description
1 polymer ?
#
loop_
_entity_poly.entity_id
_entity_poly.type
_entity_poly.pdbx_seq_one_letter_code
_entity_poly.pdbx_strand_id
1 'polypeptide(L)'
;MKWIAIIAALGCFAEFGYLFWMVRSMDHVGTEGSLSGGSANILMVGSDTRTGTDQEGLVSGQRSDTLLVLRLNGSTATMMSIPRDLWVQLDGGGENRINVAYQRSPAALIRTIKSNLNIPIDHYMEVDFVTFASLVDALGGVTLDFPYPATDVKSGFLVTQPGPQRLDGTQALAYVRSRTYTEFVGDQQVVDPTGDLGRVQRQQAFLRSLMHELLGIRTPWTLNRAVGALTDGLRVDTGFGMLDLMRMAWALKGGSPTSIELPTTPFTTAGGAAVLSLRQSEAEEALAHFR
;
A
#
# COMPACT_ATOMS: atom_id res chain seq x y z
N MET A 1 27.24 -28.06 -22.22
CA MET A 1 25.84 -27.79 -21.83
C MET A 1 25.55 -28.04 -20.34
N LYS A 2 26.12 -29.07 -19.68
CA LYS A 2 25.84 -29.36 -18.24
C LYS A 2 26.30 -28.28 -17.24
N TRP A 3 27.38 -27.54 -17.51
CA TRP A 3 27.93 -26.53 -16.58
C TRP A 3 27.12 -25.22 -16.52
N ILE A 4 26.42 -24.86 -17.60
CA ILE A 4 25.57 -23.66 -17.65
C ILE A 4 24.34 -23.83 -16.75
N ALA A 5 23.77 -25.03 -16.69
CA ALA A 5 22.67 -25.37 -15.79
C ALA A 5 23.08 -25.33 -14.31
N ILE A 6 24.33 -25.70 -13.99
CA ILE A 6 24.85 -25.67 -12.62
C ILE A 6 25.13 -24.23 -12.17
N ILE A 7 25.66 -23.37 -13.05
CA ILE A 7 25.88 -21.95 -12.76
C ILE A 7 24.55 -21.20 -12.63
N ALA A 8 23.56 -21.50 -13.49
CA ALA A 8 22.20 -20.96 -13.35
C ALA A 8 21.52 -21.45 -12.06
N ALA A 9 21.70 -22.73 -11.69
CA ALA A 9 21.17 -23.27 -10.44
C ALA A 9 21.84 -22.66 -9.20
N LEU A 10 23.16 -22.45 -9.22
CA LEU A 10 23.91 -21.80 -8.13
C LEU A 10 23.60 -20.30 -8.05
N GLY A 11 23.41 -19.62 -9.18
CA GLY A 11 22.94 -18.24 -9.25
C GLY A 11 21.53 -18.10 -8.68
N CYS A 12 20.61 -18.98 -9.06
CA CYS A 12 19.29 -19.09 -8.43
C CYS A 12 19.40 -19.43 -6.94
N PHE A 13 20.32 -20.28 -6.50
CA PHE A 13 20.50 -20.62 -5.08
C PHE A 13 21.08 -19.47 -4.27
N ALA A 14 21.97 -18.67 -4.85
CA ALA A 14 22.54 -17.47 -4.24
C ALA A 14 21.52 -16.32 -4.20
N GLU A 15 20.76 -16.12 -5.27
CA GLU A 15 19.60 -15.21 -5.28
C GLU A 15 18.54 -15.69 -4.30
N PHE A 16 18.25 -16.99 -4.23
CA PHE A 16 17.32 -17.57 -3.26
C PHE A 16 17.83 -17.42 -1.82
N GLY A 17 19.13 -17.62 -1.58
CA GLY A 17 19.76 -17.42 -0.28
C GLY A 17 19.76 -15.95 0.16
N TYR A 18 20.00 -15.02 -0.78
CA TYR A 18 19.93 -13.58 -0.54
C TYR A 18 18.50 -13.12 -0.25
N LEU A 19 17.54 -13.54 -1.08
CA LEU A 19 16.13 -13.23 -0.93
C LEU A 19 15.56 -13.86 0.36
N PHE A 20 16.03 -15.05 0.74
CA PHE A 20 15.68 -15.71 2.01
C PHE A 20 16.29 -15.02 3.23
N TRP A 21 17.57 -14.63 3.17
CA TRP A 21 18.23 -13.87 4.23
C TRP A 21 17.52 -12.52 4.47
N MET A 22 17.14 -11.87 3.37
CA MET A 22 16.44 -10.59 3.36
C MET A 22 15.05 -10.64 4.01
N VAL A 23 14.21 -11.62 3.66
CA VAL A 23 12.90 -11.79 4.33
C VAL A 23 13.08 -11.99 5.84
N ARG A 24 14.20 -12.62 6.23
CA ARG A 24 14.55 -12.86 7.62
C ARG A 24 15.21 -11.68 8.34
N SER A 25 15.66 -10.66 7.61
CA SER A 25 16.28 -9.46 8.17
C SER A 25 15.28 -8.32 8.41
N MET A 26 14.02 -8.49 8.02
CA MET A 26 12.97 -7.50 8.20
C MET A 26 12.49 -7.45 9.66
N ASP A 27 12.18 -6.25 10.15
CA ASP A 27 11.62 -6.03 11.48
C ASP A 27 10.26 -6.72 11.59
N HIS A 28 10.12 -7.60 12.59
CA HIS A 28 8.93 -8.41 12.73
C HIS A 28 7.91 -7.86 13.73
N VAL A 29 6.64 -7.81 13.29
CA VAL A 29 5.47 -7.63 14.14
C VAL A 29 4.89 -9.02 14.47
N GLY A 30 4.57 -9.27 15.74
CA GLY A 30 3.90 -10.52 16.12
C GLY A 30 2.45 -10.56 15.63
N THR A 31 2.14 -11.49 14.72
CA THR A 31 0.79 -11.84 14.28
C THR A 31 0.47 -13.27 14.69
N GLU A 32 -0.77 -13.55 15.09
CA GLU A 32 -1.22 -14.91 15.44
C GLU A 32 -1.72 -15.72 14.21
N GLY A 33 -1.44 -15.25 13.00
CA GLY A 33 -1.93 -15.85 11.76
C GLY A 33 -0.96 -16.88 11.19
N SER A 34 -1.36 -18.15 11.16
CA SER A 34 -0.75 -19.17 10.31
C SER A 34 -1.61 -19.34 9.07
N LEU A 35 -0.98 -19.37 7.89
CA LEU A 35 -1.64 -19.69 6.63
C LEU A 35 -2.29 -21.07 6.71
N SER A 36 -3.62 -21.08 6.83
CA SER A 36 -4.41 -22.30 6.79
C SER A 36 -5.56 -22.08 5.80
N GLY A 37 -5.32 -22.51 4.56
CA GLY A 37 -6.23 -22.32 3.42
C GLY A 37 -5.60 -21.47 2.33
N GLY A 38 -5.91 -21.74 1.06
CA GLY A 38 -5.31 -21.05 -0.11
C GLY A 38 -5.64 -19.56 -0.26
N SER A 39 -6.17 -18.91 0.79
CA SER A 39 -6.46 -17.48 0.85
C SER A 39 -5.80 -16.82 2.07
N ALA A 40 -5.33 -15.60 1.91
CA ALA A 40 -4.68 -14.82 2.97
C ALA A 40 -5.04 -13.33 2.85
N ASN A 41 -5.30 -12.68 3.97
CA ASN A 41 -5.47 -11.23 4.06
C ASN A 41 -4.18 -10.59 4.58
N ILE A 42 -3.64 -9.67 3.78
CA ILE A 42 -2.43 -8.91 4.08
C ILE A 42 -2.84 -7.46 4.36
N LEU A 43 -2.60 -6.97 5.57
CA LEU A 43 -2.76 -5.57 5.91
C LEU A 43 -1.51 -4.80 5.46
N MET A 44 -1.69 -3.90 4.51
CA MET A 44 -0.66 -3.00 4.00
C MET A 44 -0.85 -1.60 4.59
N VAL A 45 0.21 -1.05 5.15
CA VAL A 45 0.25 0.28 5.75
C VAL A 45 1.33 1.13 5.07
N GLY A 46 0.93 2.27 4.50
CA GLY A 46 1.87 3.30 4.09
C GLY A 46 2.08 4.29 5.23
N SER A 47 3.32 4.51 5.68
CA SER A 47 3.63 5.35 6.84
C SER A 47 4.61 6.48 6.52
N ASP A 48 4.37 7.63 7.16
CA ASP A 48 5.28 8.80 7.17
C ASP A 48 6.19 8.79 8.42
N THR A 49 6.16 7.71 9.21
CA THR A 49 6.79 7.66 10.54
C THR A 49 8.08 6.87 10.51
N ARG A 50 9.20 7.59 10.56
CA ARG A 50 10.54 7.02 10.65
C ARG A 50 10.87 6.78 12.14
N THR A 51 11.07 5.55 12.58
CA THR A 51 11.70 5.26 13.88
C THR A 51 13.23 5.41 13.74
N GLY A 52 13.89 6.41 14.39
CA GLY A 52 15.38 6.41 14.58
C GLY A 52 16.35 7.45 13.92
N THR A 53 15.96 8.66 13.57
CA THR A 53 16.71 9.76 12.90
C THR A 53 15.82 11.01 12.90
N ASP A 54 16.17 11.96 13.75
CA ASP A 54 15.56 13.29 13.81
C ASP A 54 15.87 14.11 12.54
N GLN A 55 15.39 13.64 11.38
CA GLN A 55 15.30 14.43 10.17
C GLN A 55 13.87 14.95 10.05
N GLU A 56 13.54 15.88 10.96
CA GLU A 56 12.64 16.96 10.63
C GLU A 56 13.23 17.69 9.42
N GLY A 57 12.77 17.42 8.19
CA GLY A 57 13.44 18.09 7.07
C GLY A 57 12.94 17.95 5.64
N LEU A 58 12.18 16.92 5.24
CA LEU A 58 11.85 16.79 3.80
C LEU A 58 10.40 17.06 3.42
N VAL A 59 9.41 16.95 4.31
CA VAL A 59 8.07 17.52 4.07
C VAL A 59 7.41 17.85 5.41
N SER A 60 7.40 19.13 5.81
CA SER A 60 6.67 19.57 7.00
C SER A 60 5.16 19.54 6.73
N GLY A 61 4.52 18.39 7.01
CA GLY A 61 3.06 18.32 7.04
C GLY A 61 2.47 17.00 6.58
N GLN A 62 1.72 16.41 7.50
CA GLN A 62 0.62 15.46 7.30
C GLN A 62 0.98 13.96 7.25
N ARG A 63 0.89 13.33 8.44
CA ARG A 63 0.68 11.89 8.69
C ARG A 63 -0.33 11.31 7.70
N SER A 64 0.18 10.54 6.75
CA SER A 64 -0.59 9.90 5.70
C SER A 64 -0.52 8.40 5.90
N ASP A 65 -1.32 7.90 6.84
CA ASP A 65 -1.50 6.46 7.05
C ASP A 65 -2.47 5.96 5.96
N THR A 66 -1.94 5.31 4.92
CA THR A 66 -2.77 4.58 3.94
C THR A 66 -2.97 3.17 4.47
N LEU A 67 -4.23 2.77 4.71
CA LEU A 67 -4.57 1.42 5.16
C LEU A 67 -5.24 0.66 4.01
N LEU A 68 -4.68 -0.49 3.64
CA LEU A 68 -5.22 -1.34 2.59
C LEU A 68 -5.19 -2.79 3.04
N VAL A 69 -6.26 -3.53 2.76
CA VAL A 69 -6.26 -4.98 2.91
C VAL A 69 -6.21 -5.60 1.53
N LEU A 70 -5.19 -6.42 1.29
CA LEU A 70 -5.07 -7.25 0.10
C LEU A 70 -5.43 -8.69 0.47
N ARG A 71 -6.51 -9.22 -0.10
CA ARG A 71 -6.81 -10.65 -0.05
C ARG A 71 -6.23 -11.34 -1.27
N LEU A 72 -5.43 -12.37 -1.01
CA LEU A 72 -5.02 -13.35 -2.00
C LEU A 72 -5.96 -14.55 -1.90
N ASN A 73 -6.38 -15.12 -3.03
CA ASN A 73 -7.15 -16.36 -3.08
C ASN A 73 -6.73 -17.15 -4.34
N GLY A 74 -5.82 -18.11 -4.15
CA GLY A 74 -5.18 -18.84 -5.25
C GLY A 74 -4.45 -17.88 -6.20
N SER A 75 -4.96 -17.75 -7.44
CA SER A 75 -4.41 -16.86 -8.47
C SER A 75 -5.16 -15.53 -8.59
N THR A 76 -6.06 -15.22 -7.66
CA THR A 76 -6.83 -13.97 -7.67
C THR A 76 -6.44 -13.08 -6.49
N ALA A 77 -6.52 -11.77 -6.71
CA ALA A 77 -6.24 -10.76 -5.71
C ALA A 77 -7.39 -9.76 -5.64
N THR A 78 -7.82 -9.44 -4.44
CA THR A 78 -8.85 -8.43 -4.17
C THR A 78 -8.30 -7.44 -3.16
N MET A 79 -8.49 -6.15 -3.37
CA MET A 79 -8.00 -5.10 -2.47
C MET A 79 -9.12 -4.19 -2.00
N MET A 80 -9.00 -3.70 -0.77
CA MET A 80 -9.92 -2.72 -0.19
C MET A 80 -9.16 -1.72 0.65
N SER A 81 -9.38 -0.43 0.39
CA SER A 81 -8.83 0.65 1.21
C SER A 81 -9.72 0.87 2.44
N ILE A 82 -9.10 0.97 3.62
CA ILE A 82 -9.78 1.33 4.86
C ILE A 82 -9.51 2.83 5.12
N PRO A 83 -10.53 3.68 5.16
CA PRO A 83 -10.32 5.10 5.44
C PRO A 83 -9.72 5.31 6.83
N ARG A 84 -8.62 6.07 6.92
CA ARG A 84 -7.92 6.35 8.18
C ARG A 84 -8.79 7.05 9.24
N ASP A 85 -9.82 7.78 8.79
CA ASP A 85 -10.76 8.54 9.61
C ASP A 85 -12.03 7.71 9.93
N LEU A 86 -12.03 6.41 9.62
CA LEU A 86 -13.09 5.47 10.01
C LEU A 86 -13.21 5.43 11.54
N TRP A 87 -14.39 5.72 12.04
CA TRP A 87 -14.76 5.68 13.45
C TRP A 87 -14.97 4.23 13.87
N VAL A 88 -14.19 3.80 14.86
CA VAL A 88 -14.13 2.42 15.32
C VAL A 88 -13.97 2.36 16.83
N GLN A 89 -14.35 1.23 17.42
CA GLN A 89 -14.00 0.90 18.79
C GLN A 89 -12.55 0.44 18.84
N LEU A 90 -11.69 1.14 19.59
CA LEU A 90 -10.28 0.81 19.71
C LEU A 90 -10.08 -0.41 20.62
N ASP A 91 -9.04 -1.19 20.30
CA ASP A 91 -8.51 -2.20 21.21
C ASP A 91 -8.12 -1.58 22.57
N GLY A 92 -8.60 -2.17 23.67
CA GLY A 92 -8.46 -1.60 25.03
C GLY A 92 -9.53 -0.57 25.43
N GLY A 93 -10.52 -0.31 24.57
CA GLY A 93 -11.71 0.49 24.88
C GLY A 93 -11.67 1.93 24.35
N GLY A 94 -12.85 2.53 24.31
CA GLY A 94 -13.10 3.86 23.73
C GLY A 94 -13.29 3.82 22.22
N GLU A 95 -13.94 4.86 21.68
CA GLU A 95 -14.10 5.05 20.25
C GLU A 95 -13.15 6.13 19.74
N ASN A 96 -12.55 5.89 18.58
CA ASN A 96 -11.77 6.90 17.88
C ASN A 96 -11.66 6.58 16.39
N ARG A 97 -10.95 7.43 15.65
CA ARG A 97 -10.51 7.11 14.29
C ARG A 97 -9.54 5.94 14.30
N ILE A 98 -9.62 5.07 13.30
CA ILE A 98 -8.81 3.86 13.20
C ILE A 98 -7.30 4.14 13.14
N ASN A 99 -6.89 5.29 12.61
CA ASN A 99 -5.48 5.70 12.62
C ASN A 99 -4.88 5.89 14.02
N VAL A 100 -5.71 6.07 15.04
CA VAL A 100 -5.25 6.08 16.44
C VAL A 100 -4.80 4.68 16.87
N ALA A 101 -5.42 3.61 16.36
CA ALA A 101 -4.97 2.24 16.63
C ALA A 101 -3.56 2.01 16.09
N TYR A 102 -3.27 2.50 14.88
CA TYR A 102 -1.93 2.44 14.28
C TYR A 102 -0.88 3.15 15.15
N GLN A 103 -1.18 4.36 15.63
CA GLN A 103 -0.30 5.12 16.53
C GLN A 103 0.00 4.41 17.85
N ARG A 104 -0.86 3.46 18.28
CA ARG A 104 -0.60 2.63 19.48
C ARG A 104 0.36 1.50 19.16
N SER A 105 0.07 0.71 18.13
CA SER A 105 0.95 -0.31 17.57
C SER A 105 0.30 -0.99 16.36
N PRO A 106 1.09 -1.63 15.48
CA PRO A 106 0.56 -2.53 14.44
C PRO A 106 -0.40 -3.60 14.99
N ALA A 107 -0.08 -4.20 16.13
CA ALA A 107 -0.92 -5.22 16.75
C ALA A 107 -2.28 -4.67 17.22
N ALA A 108 -2.31 -3.45 17.77
CA ALA A 108 -3.55 -2.78 18.14
C ALA A 108 -4.42 -2.45 16.91
N LEU A 109 -3.80 -2.04 15.80
CA LEU A 109 -4.49 -1.84 14.53
C LEU A 109 -5.14 -3.14 14.01
N ILE A 110 -4.38 -4.24 13.99
CA ILE A 110 -4.87 -5.55 13.55
C ILE A 110 -6.07 -6.00 14.40
N ARG A 111 -5.97 -5.90 15.73
CA ARG A 111 -7.07 -6.23 16.64
C ARG A 111 -8.29 -5.35 16.42
N THR A 112 -8.07 -4.04 16.20
CA THR A 112 -9.15 -3.08 15.90
C THR A 112 -9.86 -3.42 14.58
N ILE A 113 -9.12 -3.79 13.53
CA ILE A 113 -9.71 -4.24 12.26
C ILE A 113 -10.52 -5.51 12.46
N LYS A 114 -9.97 -6.50 13.17
CA LYS A 114 -10.66 -7.75 13.47
C LYS A 114 -11.94 -7.52 14.28
N SER A 115 -11.92 -6.68 15.31
CA SER A 115 -13.10 -6.46 16.17
C SER A 115 -14.20 -5.65 15.49
N ASN A 116 -13.86 -4.71 14.60
CA ASN A 116 -14.84 -3.80 13.99
C ASN A 116 -15.32 -4.29 12.62
N LEU A 117 -14.45 -4.91 11.82
CA LEU A 117 -14.75 -5.32 10.45
C LEU A 117 -14.87 -6.85 10.29
N ASN A 118 -14.49 -7.61 11.34
CA ASN A 118 -14.41 -9.07 11.34
C ASN A 118 -13.45 -9.64 10.28
N ILE A 119 -12.47 -8.85 9.84
CA ILE A 119 -11.48 -9.29 8.86
C ILE A 119 -10.31 -9.95 9.61
N PRO A 120 -10.04 -11.25 9.42
CA PRO A 120 -8.82 -11.85 9.93
C PRO A 120 -7.63 -11.31 9.14
N ILE A 121 -6.58 -10.85 9.83
CA ILE A 121 -5.34 -10.41 9.18
C ILE A 121 -4.29 -11.49 9.42
N ASP A 122 -3.82 -12.10 8.33
CA ASP A 122 -2.82 -13.16 8.36
C ASP A 122 -1.41 -12.54 8.37
N HIS A 123 -1.23 -11.49 7.57
CA HIS A 123 0.05 -10.81 7.42
C HIS A 123 -0.06 -9.30 7.56
N TYR A 124 1.03 -8.70 8.02
CA TYR A 124 1.20 -7.26 8.15
C TYR A 124 2.41 -6.82 7.32
N MET A 125 2.22 -5.76 6.55
CA MET A 125 3.26 -5.13 5.76
C MET A 125 3.16 -3.62 5.93
N GLU A 126 4.27 -2.98 6.28
CA GLU A 126 4.38 -1.54 6.40
C GLU A 126 5.51 -1.03 5.51
N VAL A 127 5.20 -0.02 4.70
CA VAL A 127 6.13 0.63 3.76
C VAL A 127 6.23 2.09 4.14
N ASP A 128 7.43 2.58 4.41
CA ASP A 128 7.65 4.02 4.57
C ASP A 128 7.78 4.75 3.23
N PHE A 129 7.65 6.07 3.25
CA PHE A 129 7.67 6.89 2.04
C PHE A 129 9.02 6.92 1.32
N VAL A 130 10.13 6.78 2.04
CA VAL A 130 11.47 6.75 1.45
C VAL A 130 11.66 5.46 0.67
N THR A 131 11.22 4.34 1.25
CA THR A 131 11.22 3.01 0.67
C THR A 131 10.30 2.94 -0.53
N PHE A 132 9.11 3.53 -0.43
CA PHE A 132 8.19 3.66 -1.56
C PHE A 132 8.83 4.40 -2.74
N ALA A 133 9.42 5.57 -2.50
CA ALA A 133 10.09 6.35 -3.55
C ALA A 133 11.27 5.56 -4.15
N SER A 134 12.08 4.93 -3.30
CA SER A 134 13.23 4.12 -3.70
C SER A 134 12.82 2.92 -4.55
N LEU A 135 11.70 2.26 -4.22
CA LEU A 135 11.13 1.18 -5.03
C LEU A 135 10.76 1.68 -6.42
N VAL A 136 10.04 2.80 -6.50
CA VAL A 136 9.64 3.39 -7.79
C VAL A 136 10.88 3.71 -8.63
N ASP A 137 11.90 4.33 -8.04
CA ASP A 137 13.16 4.64 -8.74
C ASP A 137 13.93 3.38 -9.16
N ALA A 138 13.89 2.31 -8.36
CA ALA A 138 14.49 1.03 -8.69
C ALA A 138 13.80 0.35 -9.89
N LEU A 139 12.50 0.57 -10.06
CA LEU A 139 11.73 0.17 -11.25
C LEU A 139 11.96 1.08 -12.46
N GLY A 140 12.66 2.21 -12.26
CA GLY A 140 12.89 3.24 -13.27
C GLY A 140 11.71 4.20 -13.45
N GLY A 141 10.75 4.21 -12.52
CA GLY A 141 9.55 5.04 -12.54
C GLY A 141 8.29 4.26 -12.93
N VAL A 142 7.13 4.80 -12.53
CA VAL A 142 5.80 4.23 -12.79
C VAL A 142 5.05 5.08 -13.82
N THR A 143 4.48 4.44 -14.84
CA THR A 143 3.71 5.14 -15.86
C THR A 143 2.24 5.30 -15.46
N LEU A 144 1.74 6.54 -15.49
CA LEU A 144 0.34 6.89 -15.30
C LEU A 144 -0.15 7.71 -16.48
N ASP A 145 -1.39 7.48 -16.90
CA ASP A 145 -2.02 8.26 -17.96
C ASP A 145 -2.79 9.43 -17.36
N PHE A 146 -2.50 10.63 -17.84
CA PHE A 146 -3.09 11.87 -17.36
C PHE A 146 -3.95 12.48 -18.46
N PRO A 147 -5.28 12.61 -18.29
CA PRO A 147 -6.11 13.24 -19.32
C PRO A 147 -5.76 14.73 -19.53
N TYR A 148 -5.24 15.38 -18.49
CA TYR A 148 -4.88 16.79 -18.46
C TYR A 148 -3.58 17.00 -17.66
N PRO A 149 -2.84 18.11 -17.90
CA PRO A 149 -1.82 18.55 -16.96
C PRO A 149 -2.41 18.69 -15.55
N ALA A 150 -1.63 18.34 -14.54
CA ALA A 150 -2.11 18.29 -13.17
C ALA A 150 -1.05 18.72 -12.16
N THR A 151 -1.48 19.31 -11.05
CA THR A 151 -0.59 19.74 -9.97
C THR A 151 -1.24 19.63 -8.59
N ASP A 152 -0.40 19.53 -7.57
CA ASP A 152 -0.76 19.80 -6.20
C ASP A 152 0.40 20.52 -5.51
N VAL A 153 0.22 21.81 -5.26
CA VAL A 153 1.22 22.69 -4.66
C VAL A 153 1.65 22.18 -3.28
N LYS A 154 0.76 21.54 -2.51
CA LYS A 154 1.06 21.09 -1.14
C LYS A 154 1.93 19.84 -1.13
N SER A 155 1.71 18.92 -2.06
CA SER A 155 2.53 17.71 -2.18
C SER A 155 3.75 17.90 -3.08
N GLY A 156 3.80 18.98 -3.86
CA GLY A 156 4.83 19.22 -4.87
C GLY A 156 4.62 18.43 -6.16
N PHE A 157 3.41 17.87 -6.35
CA PHE A 157 3.08 17.09 -7.55
C PHE A 157 2.95 18.01 -8.77
N LEU A 158 3.56 17.63 -9.88
CA LEU A 158 3.50 18.39 -11.13
C LEU A 158 3.63 17.48 -12.35
N VAL A 159 2.63 17.56 -13.23
CA VAL A 159 2.62 17.02 -14.58
C VAL A 159 2.20 18.15 -15.52
N THR A 160 3.05 18.50 -16.47
CA THR A 160 2.83 19.64 -17.38
C THR A 160 2.16 19.27 -18.70
N GLN A 161 2.05 17.99 -19.01
CA GLN A 161 1.51 17.51 -20.30
C GLN A 161 0.52 16.37 -20.07
N PRO A 162 -0.56 16.30 -20.88
CA PRO A 162 -1.45 15.14 -20.88
C PRO A 162 -0.78 13.91 -21.51
N GLY A 163 -1.44 12.76 -21.39
CA GLY A 163 -1.01 11.46 -21.87
C GLY A 163 -0.19 10.66 -20.85
N PRO A 164 0.53 9.61 -21.30
CA PRO A 164 1.30 8.76 -20.43
C PRO A 164 2.53 9.50 -19.90
N GLN A 165 2.62 9.65 -18.59
CA GLN A 165 3.72 10.28 -17.89
C GLN A 165 4.39 9.28 -16.97
N ARG A 166 5.72 9.24 -17.00
CA ARG A 166 6.50 8.37 -16.13
C ARG A 166 6.94 9.13 -14.89
N LEU A 167 6.42 8.74 -13.74
CA LEU A 167 6.71 9.36 -12.46
C LEU A 167 7.90 8.67 -11.80
N ASP A 168 8.90 9.45 -11.41
CA ASP A 168 9.95 9.01 -10.49
C ASP A 168 9.41 8.86 -9.06
N GLY A 169 10.22 8.37 -8.13
CA GLY A 169 9.82 8.14 -6.75
C GLY A 169 9.29 9.39 -6.04
N THR A 170 9.85 10.56 -6.37
CA THR A 170 9.44 11.84 -5.77
C THR A 170 8.06 12.24 -6.28
N GLN A 171 7.85 12.25 -7.60
CA GLN A 171 6.56 12.62 -8.21
C GLN A 171 5.49 11.56 -7.94
N ALA A 172 5.84 10.28 -7.89
CA ALA A 172 4.94 9.20 -7.50
C ALA A 172 4.44 9.37 -6.06
N LEU A 173 5.35 9.68 -5.13
CA LEU A 173 4.99 9.95 -3.74
C LEU A 173 4.11 11.20 -3.64
N ALA A 174 4.47 12.27 -4.34
CA ALA A 174 3.70 13.50 -4.39
C ALA A 174 2.28 13.28 -4.95
N TYR A 175 2.14 12.41 -5.94
CA TYR A 175 0.85 12.03 -6.53
C TYR A 175 -0.05 11.28 -5.53
N VAL A 176 0.45 10.22 -4.89
CA VAL A 176 -0.35 9.43 -3.94
C VAL A 176 -0.69 10.18 -2.66
N ARG A 177 0.10 11.21 -2.31
CA ARG A 177 -0.14 12.14 -1.19
C ARG A 177 -1.04 13.31 -1.57
N SER A 178 -1.35 13.51 -2.85
CA SER A 178 -2.10 14.67 -3.32
C SER A 178 -3.50 14.72 -2.72
N ARG A 179 -3.80 15.84 -2.06
CA ARG A 179 -5.10 16.15 -1.43
C ARG A 179 -5.83 17.30 -2.11
N THR A 180 -5.09 18.17 -2.77
CA THR A 180 -5.58 19.34 -3.51
C THR A 180 -5.21 19.21 -4.97
N TYR A 181 -5.49 18.02 -5.53
CA TYR A 181 -5.23 17.69 -6.92
C TYR A 181 -6.02 18.63 -7.84
N THR A 182 -5.31 19.31 -8.73
CA THR A 182 -5.87 20.30 -9.65
C THR A 182 -5.48 19.94 -11.07
N GLU A 183 -6.45 19.85 -11.96
CA GLU A 183 -6.25 19.62 -13.40
C GLU A 183 -6.41 20.91 -14.18
N PHE A 184 -5.67 21.04 -15.28
CA PHE A 184 -5.77 22.17 -16.21
C PHE A 184 -6.52 21.73 -17.47
N VAL A 185 -7.83 22.00 -17.51
CA VAL A 185 -8.71 21.67 -18.65
C VAL A 185 -8.84 22.92 -19.52
N GLY A 186 -8.02 23.01 -20.56
CA GLY A 186 -7.87 24.25 -21.34
C GLY A 186 -7.30 25.36 -20.45
N ASP A 187 -7.98 26.51 -20.39
CA ASP A 187 -7.59 27.64 -19.54
C ASP A 187 -8.16 27.57 -18.10
N GLN A 188 -8.92 26.51 -17.77
CA GLN A 188 -9.57 26.37 -16.48
C GLN A 188 -8.80 25.45 -15.54
N GLN A 189 -8.64 25.90 -14.29
CA GLN A 189 -8.19 25.05 -13.19
C GLN A 189 -9.39 24.37 -12.55
N VAL A 190 -9.43 23.05 -12.62
CA VAL A 190 -10.46 22.21 -12.02
C VAL A 190 -9.83 21.51 -10.82
N VAL A 191 -10.15 21.99 -9.62
CA VAL A 191 -9.79 21.26 -8.39
C VAL A 191 -10.69 20.04 -8.29
N ASP A 192 -10.10 18.88 -8.06
CA ASP A 192 -10.84 17.63 -7.86
C ASP A 192 -11.88 17.81 -6.73
N PRO A 193 -13.19 17.81 -7.06
CA PRO A 193 -14.23 18.08 -6.09
C PRO A 193 -14.48 16.89 -5.16
N THR A 194 -13.91 15.72 -5.48
CA THR A 194 -14.20 14.46 -4.78
C THR A 194 -13.37 14.27 -3.50
N GLY A 195 -12.42 15.16 -3.23
CA GLY A 195 -11.65 15.20 -1.97
C GLY A 195 -10.97 13.87 -1.64
N ASP A 196 -11.38 13.23 -0.55
CA ASP A 196 -10.82 11.94 -0.10
C ASP A 196 -11.18 10.77 -1.04
N LEU A 197 -12.33 10.81 -1.72
CA LEU A 197 -12.74 9.76 -2.66
C LEU A 197 -11.81 9.73 -3.88
N GLY A 198 -11.52 10.89 -4.48
CA GLY A 198 -10.56 11.00 -5.58
C GLY A 198 -9.16 10.58 -5.16
N ARG A 199 -8.76 10.83 -3.90
CA ARG A 199 -7.49 10.31 -3.38
C ARG A 199 -7.46 8.78 -3.37
N VAL A 200 -8.52 8.13 -2.88
CA VAL A 200 -8.61 6.65 -2.89
C VAL A 200 -8.51 6.12 -4.33
N GLN A 201 -9.23 6.74 -5.27
CA GLN A 201 -9.17 6.34 -6.68
C GLN A 201 -7.76 6.50 -7.28
N ARG A 202 -7.07 7.62 -7.02
CA ARG A 202 -5.68 7.83 -7.46
C ARG A 202 -4.70 6.84 -6.84
N GLN A 203 -4.83 6.54 -5.56
CA GLN A 203 -4.00 5.54 -4.88
C GLN A 203 -4.21 4.15 -5.50
N GLN A 204 -5.46 3.77 -5.78
CA GLN A 204 -5.76 2.51 -6.47
C GLN A 204 -5.21 2.49 -7.89
N ALA A 205 -5.37 3.58 -8.65
CA ALA A 205 -4.80 3.70 -10.00
C ALA A 205 -3.28 3.57 -9.98
N PHE A 206 -2.61 4.27 -9.05
CA PHE A 206 -1.18 4.16 -8.85
C PHE A 206 -0.75 2.74 -8.50
N LEU A 207 -1.41 2.08 -7.54
CA LEU A 207 -1.08 0.71 -7.15
C LEU A 207 -1.22 -0.26 -8.34
N ARG A 208 -2.26 -0.10 -9.17
CA ARG A 208 -2.41 -0.91 -10.40
C ARG A 208 -1.25 -0.68 -11.37
N SER A 209 -0.85 0.57 -11.60
CA SER A 209 0.30 0.87 -12.46
C SER A 209 1.62 0.36 -11.89
N LEU A 210 1.87 0.55 -10.59
CA LEU A 210 3.04 0.00 -9.91
C LEU A 210 3.12 -1.53 -10.08
N MET A 211 1.99 -2.21 -9.89
CA MET A 211 1.90 -3.65 -10.10
C MET A 211 2.16 -4.06 -11.55
N HIS A 212 1.66 -3.29 -12.51
CA HIS A 212 1.95 -3.52 -13.93
C HIS A 212 3.46 -3.44 -14.24
N GLU A 213 4.15 -2.44 -13.68
CA GLU A 213 5.60 -2.27 -13.84
C GLU A 213 6.38 -3.42 -13.17
N LEU A 214 5.97 -3.84 -11.97
CA LEU A 214 6.55 -4.97 -11.24
C LEU A 214 6.43 -6.29 -12.02
N LEU A 215 5.25 -6.57 -12.58
CA LEU A 215 5.01 -7.77 -13.40
C LEU A 215 5.70 -7.69 -14.76
N GLY A 216 6.03 -6.48 -15.22
CA GLY A 216 6.77 -6.21 -16.45
C GLY A 216 8.28 -6.42 -16.32
N ILE A 217 8.83 -6.64 -15.12
CA ILE A 217 10.27 -6.87 -14.93
C ILE A 217 10.72 -8.13 -15.68
N ARG A 218 11.65 -7.95 -16.62
CA ARG A 218 12.25 -9.04 -17.43
C ARG A 218 13.72 -9.27 -17.13
N THR A 219 14.35 -8.38 -16.36
CA THR A 219 15.79 -8.34 -16.14
C THR A 219 16.13 -8.68 -14.67
N PRO A 220 17.00 -9.68 -14.42
CA PRO A 220 17.41 -10.05 -13.06
C PRO A 220 18.01 -8.89 -12.26
N TRP A 221 18.71 -7.97 -12.92
CA TRP A 221 19.28 -6.79 -12.27
C TRP A 221 18.24 -5.80 -11.74
N THR A 222 17.17 -5.54 -12.51
CA THR A 222 16.07 -4.67 -12.08
C THR A 222 15.29 -5.32 -10.94
N LEU A 223 15.09 -6.64 -11.01
CA LEU A 223 14.51 -7.40 -9.92
C LEU A 223 15.35 -7.26 -8.64
N ASN A 224 16.67 -7.45 -8.72
CA ASN A 224 17.55 -7.33 -7.57
C ASN A 224 17.57 -5.90 -6.99
N ARG A 225 17.50 -4.86 -7.83
CA ARG A 225 17.38 -3.47 -7.37
C ARG A 225 16.04 -3.20 -6.67
N ALA A 226 14.94 -3.64 -7.24
CA ALA A 226 13.60 -3.47 -6.65
C ALA A 226 13.51 -4.20 -5.30
N VAL A 227 14.04 -5.43 -5.26
CA VAL A 227 14.19 -6.24 -4.06
C VAL A 227 15.04 -5.51 -3.01
N GLY A 228 16.24 -5.03 -3.37
CA GLY A 228 17.11 -4.29 -2.48
C GLY A 228 16.47 -3.01 -1.93
N ALA A 229 15.75 -2.26 -2.77
CA ALA A 229 15.06 -1.04 -2.36
C ALA A 229 13.95 -1.27 -1.34
N LEU A 230 13.38 -2.49 -1.26
CA LEU A 230 12.39 -2.86 -0.25
C LEU A 230 13.03 -3.20 1.10
N THR A 231 14.31 -3.58 1.14
CA THR A 231 14.90 -4.20 2.35
C THR A 231 15.09 -3.28 3.53
N ASP A 232 15.39 -2.00 3.27
CA ASP A 232 15.81 -1.06 4.32
C ASP A 232 14.65 -0.35 5.03
N GLY A 233 13.42 -0.43 4.50
CA GLY A 233 12.24 0.19 5.13
C GLY A 233 10.89 -0.46 4.84
N LEU A 234 10.91 -1.73 4.42
CA LEU A 234 9.75 -2.61 4.53
C LEU A 234 9.77 -3.32 5.89
N ARG A 235 8.73 -3.14 6.69
CA ARG A 235 8.48 -3.96 7.88
C ARG A 235 7.43 -5.01 7.55
N VAL A 236 7.68 -6.28 7.87
CA VAL A 236 6.72 -7.38 7.66
C VAL A 236 6.59 -8.22 8.92
N ASP A 237 5.45 -8.86 9.15
CA ASP A 237 5.29 -9.73 10.31
C ASP A 237 6.27 -10.92 10.32
N THR A 238 6.45 -11.54 11.50
CA THR A 238 7.33 -12.73 11.69
C THR A 238 6.99 -13.90 10.76
N GLY A 239 5.75 -13.99 10.30
CA GLY A 239 5.24 -15.10 9.50
C GLY A 239 5.35 -14.87 7.99
N PHE A 240 5.61 -13.64 7.52
CA PHE A 240 5.67 -13.35 6.10
C PHE A 240 6.98 -13.87 5.48
N GLY A 241 6.89 -15.01 4.81
CA GLY A 241 8.04 -15.72 4.24
C GLY A 241 8.25 -15.49 2.75
N MET A 242 9.34 -16.08 2.24
CA MET A 242 9.62 -16.15 0.80
C MET A 242 8.47 -16.76 -0.01
N LEU A 243 7.89 -17.83 0.51
CA LEU A 243 6.79 -18.53 -0.14
C LEU A 243 5.55 -17.62 -0.26
N ASP A 244 5.34 -16.72 0.68
CA ASP A 244 4.18 -15.83 0.71
C ASP A 244 4.38 -14.65 -0.23
N LEU A 245 5.61 -14.13 -0.31
CA LEU A 245 6.01 -13.21 -1.37
C LEU A 245 5.81 -13.82 -2.76
N MET A 246 6.20 -15.09 -2.96
CA MET A 246 6.00 -15.78 -4.24
C MET A 246 4.52 -16.04 -4.54
N ARG A 247 3.71 -16.40 -3.54
CA ARG A 247 2.26 -16.55 -3.69
C ARG A 247 1.60 -15.22 -4.04
N MET A 248 1.99 -14.14 -3.38
CA MET A 248 1.53 -12.79 -3.70
C MET A 248 1.89 -12.41 -5.13
N ALA A 249 3.15 -12.59 -5.54
CA ALA A 249 3.58 -12.34 -6.91
C ALA A 249 2.81 -13.19 -7.93
N TRP A 250 2.54 -14.45 -7.63
CA TRP A 250 1.79 -15.36 -8.51
C TRP A 250 0.30 -14.97 -8.62
N ALA A 251 -0.34 -14.60 -7.52
CA ALA A 251 -1.72 -14.11 -7.51
C ALA A 251 -1.86 -12.80 -8.29
N LEU A 252 -0.88 -11.92 -8.16
CA LEU A 252 -0.86 -10.64 -8.87
C LEU A 252 -0.49 -10.79 -10.35
N LYS A 253 0.28 -11.83 -10.73
CA LYS A 253 0.55 -12.15 -12.14
C LYS A 253 -0.72 -12.48 -12.92
N GLY A 254 -1.76 -12.96 -12.26
CA GLY A 254 -3.07 -13.21 -12.86
C GLY A 254 -3.79 -11.94 -13.33
N GLY A 255 -3.34 -10.75 -12.91
CA GLY A 255 -3.90 -9.46 -13.27
C GLY A 255 -3.89 -8.48 -12.09
N SER A 256 -4.29 -7.24 -12.36
CA SER A 256 -4.45 -6.23 -11.30
C SER A 256 -5.53 -6.67 -10.29
N PRO A 257 -5.33 -6.42 -8.98
CA PRO A 257 -6.33 -6.74 -7.97
C PRO A 257 -7.68 -6.10 -8.28
N THR A 258 -8.75 -6.86 -8.06
CA THR A 258 -10.11 -6.31 -8.05
C THR A 258 -10.23 -5.35 -6.88
N SER A 259 -10.61 -4.10 -7.15
CA SER A 259 -10.77 -3.09 -6.11
C SER A 259 -12.20 -3.09 -5.57
N ILE A 260 -12.33 -3.12 -4.25
CA ILE A 260 -13.59 -3.01 -3.54
C ILE A 260 -13.54 -1.77 -2.66
N GLU A 261 -14.55 -0.91 -2.77
CA GLU A 261 -14.68 0.26 -1.90
C GLU A 261 -15.38 -0.14 -0.60
N LEU A 262 -14.88 0.38 0.53
CA LEU A 262 -15.54 0.23 1.82
C LEU A 262 -16.62 1.33 1.96
N PRO A 263 -17.92 1.00 1.97
CA PRO A 263 -18.98 1.99 2.05
C PRO A 263 -18.96 2.73 3.39
N THR A 264 -18.74 4.05 3.35
CA THR A 264 -18.71 4.91 4.55
C THR A 264 -19.55 6.17 4.35
N THR A 265 -19.95 6.80 5.46
CA THR A 265 -20.67 8.09 5.47
C THR A 265 -19.99 9.06 6.42
N PRO A 266 -19.83 10.35 6.04
CA PRO A 266 -19.30 11.35 6.94
C PRO A 266 -20.28 11.65 8.07
N PHE A 267 -19.76 11.83 9.28
CA PHE A 267 -20.51 12.37 10.41
C PHE A 267 -19.58 13.16 11.34
N THR A 268 -20.18 13.97 12.21
CA THR A 268 -19.46 14.74 13.22
C THR A 268 -19.76 14.15 14.60
N THR A 269 -18.71 13.79 15.33
CA THR A 269 -18.85 13.29 16.72
C THR A 269 -19.38 14.38 17.65
N ALA A 270 -19.87 13.99 18.84
CA ALA A 270 -20.29 14.95 19.88
C ALA A 270 -19.16 15.92 20.29
N GLY A 271 -17.90 15.53 20.14
CA GLY A 271 -16.72 16.37 20.39
C GLY A 271 -16.30 17.26 19.21
N GLY A 272 -17.09 17.32 18.13
CA GLY A 272 -16.83 18.19 16.97
C GLY A 272 -15.84 17.64 15.95
N ALA A 273 -15.33 16.41 16.11
CA ALA A 273 -14.44 15.78 15.14
C ALA A 273 -15.22 15.25 13.94
N ALA A 274 -14.77 15.59 12.71
CA ALA A 274 -15.27 15.01 11.47
C ALA A 274 -14.63 13.63 11.23
N VAL A 275 -15.47 12.62 11.00
CA VAL A 275 -15.09 11.21 10.94
C VAL A 275 -15.98 10.46 9.94
N LEU A 276 -15.65 9.20 9.66
CA LEU A 276 -16.40 8.33 8.76
C LEU A 276 -17.04 7.18 9.53
N SER A 277 -18.34 6.95 9.41
CA SER A 277 -19.00 5.75 9.93
C SER A 277 -19.13 4.70 8.83
N LEU A 278 -19.04 3.42 9.20
CA LEU A 278 -19.31 2.31 8.29
C LEU A 278 -20.80 2.27 7.94
N ARG A 279 -21.15 2.18 6.65
CA ARG A 279 -22.53 1.90 6.22
C ARG A 279 -22.78 0.39 6.30
N GLN A 280 -23.09 -0.10 7.49
CA GLN A 280 -23.01 -1.53 7.80
C GLN A 280 -23.78 -2.42 6.81
N SER A 281 -25.03 -2.11 6.48
CA SER A 281 -25.84 -2.91 5.53
C SER A 281 -25.25 -3.00 4.12
N GLU A 282 -24.56 -1.95 3.67
CA GLU A 282 -23.93 -1.91 2.34
C GLU A 282 -22.51 -2.48 2.37
N ALA A 283 -21.82 -2.31 3.49
CA ALA A 283 -20.47 -2.79 3.68
C ALA A 283 -20.39 -4.31 3.85
N GLU A 284 -21.47 -4.98 4.23
CA GLU A 284 -21.47 -6.45 4.41
C GLU A 284 -21.04 -7.20 3.15
N GLU A 285 -21.49 -6.77 1.96
CA GLU A 285 -21.06 -7.37 0.69
C GLU A 285 -19.56 -7.17 0.47
N ALA A 286 -19.07 -5.94 0.62
CA ALA A 286 -17.65 -5.60 0.50
C ALA A 286 -16.78 -6.40 1.49
N LEU A 287 -17.22 -6.49 2.75
CA LEU A 287 -16.52 -7.17 3.84
C LEU A 287 -16.55 -8.70 3.68
N ALA A 288 -17.61 -9.27 3.11
CA ALA A 288 -17.71 -10.71 2.87
C ALA A 288 -16.58 -11.24 1.97
N HIS A 289 -16.05 -10.41 1.07
CA HIS A 289 -14.87 -10.78 0.28
C HIS A 289 -13.61 -10.97 1.12
N PHE A 290 -13.53 -10.40 2.33
CA PHE A 290 -12.35 -10.40 3.20
C PHE A 290 -12.52 -11.23 4.47
N ARG A 291 -13.71 -11.78 4.71
CA ARG A 291 -14.01 -12.70 5.83
C ARG A 291 -13.79 -14.16 5.44
#